data_AF-A0A5B7EJG9-F1
#
_entry.id   AF-A0A5B7EJG9-F1
#
_cell.length_a   1.000
_cell.length_b   1.000
_cell.length_c   1.000
_cell.angle_alpha   90.00
_cell.angle_beta   90.00
_cell.angle_gamma   90.00
#
_symmetry.space_group_name_H-M   'P 1'
#
loop_
_entity.id
_entity.type
_entity.pdbx_description
1 polymer ?
#
loop_
_entity_poly.entity_id
_entity_poly.type
_entity_poly.pdbx_seq_one_letter_code
_entity_poly.pdbx_strand_id
1 'polypeptide(L)'
;MLSTHMLVKETSPKVLARKREKEREIYLGLGNAAVWKMVNSCWKEATTEQLMARAHGSQVQGVMLSAVFEGSLFGVGNPLLDIAVNTDSEYLKKYELEANNAILAEKKHEPMYKEMADMEGVEYLAGGATQNSMRVAQWILRKKHCATFMGSVGKDDFSKTLEQKAEEAGVKVKYQKQDDHPTGTCAVVITKNGACRSLVANLAAANHFSKSHLDVPENKALMEKAKFYYISGLGFMLT
;
A
#
# COMPACT_ATOMS: atom_id res chain seq x y z
N MET A 1 30.57 -14.51 -13.47
CA MET A 1 29.97 -14.67 -12.12
C MET A 1 30.54 -13.58 -11.22
N LEU A 2 29.83 -12.47 -11.03
CA LEU A 2 30.24 -11.39 -10.13
C LEU A 2 29.21 -11.30 -8.99
N SER A 3 29.64 -11.75 -7.81
CA SER A 3 28.91 -11.64 -6.56
C SER A 3 29.08 -10.22 -6.01
N THR A 4 27.99 -9.46 -5.93
CA THR A 4 27.96 -8.16 -5.25
C THR A 4 27.66 -8.39 -3.77
N HIS A 5 28.71 -8.41 -2.94
CA HIS A 5 28.57 -8.27 -1.50
C HIS A 5 28.25 -6.81 -1.17
N MET A 6 26.98 -6.51 -0.88
CA MET A 6 26.57 -5.22 -0.34
C MET A 6 26.69 -5.27 1.18
N LEU A 7 27.79 -4.72 1.71
CA LEU A 7 28.02 -4.47 3.13
C LEU A 7 26.88 -3.62 3.72
N VAL A 8 25.97 -4.24 4.47
CA VAL A 8 25.03 -3.53 5.34
C VAL A 8 25.82 -3.06 6.57
N LYS A 9 26.21 -1.79 6.61
CA LYS A 9 26.79 -1.17 7.82
C LYS A 9 25.77 -1.26 8.96
N GLU A 10 26.19 -1.80 10.10
CA GLU A 10 25.44 -1.78 11.35
C GLU A 10 25.04 -0.34 11.71
N THR A 11 23.75 -0.01 11.59
CA THR A 11 23.21 1.26 12.07
C THR A 11 23.04 1.23 13.58
N SER A 12 23.64 2.19 14.28
CA SER A 12 23.59 2.26 15.75
C SER A 12 22.14 2.34 16.29
N PRO A 13 21.90 1.89 17.54
CA PRO A 13 20.57 1.92 18.18
C PRO A 13 19.88 3.29 18.15
N LYS A 14 20.67 4.38 18.20
CA LYS A 14 20.16 5.76 18.10
C LYS A 14 19.64 6.12 16.71
N VAL A 15 20.27 5.60 15.65
CA VAL A 15 19.83 5.78 14.26
C VAL A 15 18.54 5.01 14.02
N LEU A 16 18.46 3.78 14.55
CA LEU A 16 17.24 2.97 14.51
C LEU A 16 16.08 3.61 15.29
N ALA A 17 16.34 4.21 16.45
CA ALA A 17 15.33 4.95 17.22
C ALA A 17 14.76 6.15 16.44
N ARG A 18 15.63 6.96 15.81
CA ARG A 18 15.17 8.09 14.97
C ARG A 18 14.41 7.64 13.73
N LYS A 19 14.81 6.50 13.13
CA LYS A 19 14.08 5.90 12.01
C LYS A 19 12.69 5.42 12.43
N ARG A 20 12.56 4.80 13.61
CA ARG A 20 11.28 4.39 14.22
C ARG A 20 10.34 5.56 14.44
N GLU A 21 10.85 6.69 14.91
CA GLU A 21 10.05 7.89 15.15
C GLU A 21 9.52 8.47 13.85
N LYS A 22 10.40 8.60 12.84
CA LYS A 22 10.01 9.06 11.50
C LYS A 22 9.04 8.13 10.79
N GLU A 23 9.23 6.81 10.93
CA GLU A 23 8.30 5.81 10.39
C GLU A 23 6.95 5.85 11.10
N ARG A 24 6.94 5.92 12.44
CA ARG A 24 5.71 6.06 13.24
C ARG A 24 4.91 7.29 12.83
N GLU A 25 5.57 8.42 12.61
CA GLU A 25 4.92 9.65 12.13
C GLU A 25 4.26 9.45 10.75
N ILE A 26 4.92 8.73 9.84
CA ILE A 26 4.36 8.38 8.53
C ILE A 26 3.12 7.47 8.70
N TYR A 27 3.18 6.42 9.52
CA TYR A 27 2.05 5.48 9.66
C TYR A 27 0.85 6.06 10.38
N LEU A 28 1.09 6.83 11.45
CA LEU A 28 0.02 7.49 12.19
C LEU A 28 -0.58 8.64 11.36
N GLY A 29 0.24 9.36 10.59
CA GLY A 29 -0.22 10.39 9.66
C GLY A 29 -1.07 9.84 8.51
N LEU A 30 -0.89 8.55 8.16
CA LEU A 30 -1.71 7.85 7.16
C LEU A 30 -2.93 7.11 7.75
N GLY A 31 -3.22 7.26 9.06
CA GLY A 31 -4.37 6.64 9.71
C GLY A 31 -4.26 5.12 9.95
N ASN A 32 -3.07 4.52 9.80
CA ASN A 32 -2.88 3.06 9.73
C ASN A 32 -2.41 2.43 11.05
N ALA A 33 -3.13 2.68 12.15
CA ALA A 33 -2.74 2.22 13.49
C ALA A 33 -2.67 0.68 13.64
N ALA A 34 -3.50 -0.08 12.92
CA ALA A 34 -3.48 -1.55 12.94
C ALA A 34 -2.24 -2.12 12.23
N VAL A 35 -1.85 -1.51 11.10
CA VAL A 35 -0.61 -1.86 10.38
C VAL A 35 0.59 -1.53 11.26
N TRP A 36 0.59 -0.38 11.94
CA TRP A 36 1.63 -0.07 12.92
C TRP A 36 1.67 -1.08 14.06
N LYS A 37 0.53 -1.54 14.60
CA LYS A 37 0.53 -2.59 15.64
C LYS A 37 1.12 -3.90 15.14
N MET A 38 0.79 -4.33 13.92
CA MET A 38 1.34 -5.54 13.28
C MET A 38 2.84 -5.41 13.01
N VAL A 39 3.26 -4.28 12.43
CA VAL A 39 4.68 -3.95 12.22
C VAL A 39 5.38 -3.93 13.58
N ASN A 40 4.86 -3.20 14.56
CA ASN A 40 5.47 -3.09 15.87
C ASN A 40 5.45 -4.41 16.65
N SER A 41 4.50 -5.32 16.45
CA SER A 41 4.58 -6.68 17.04
C SER A 41 5.70 -7.48 16.39
N CYS A 42 5.80 -7.46 15.06
CA CYS A 42 6.93 -8.07 14.34
C CYS A 42 8.28 -7.44 14.74
N TRP A 43 8.32 -6.14 15.04
CA TRP A 43 9.56 -5.44 15.40
C TRP A 43 9.88 -5.46 16.90
N LYS A 44 8.89 -5.55 17.80
CA LYS A 44 9.10 -5.76 19.25
C LYS A 44 9.72 -7.13 19.51
N GLU A 45 9.35 -8.12 18.72
CA GLU A 45 10.01 -9.43 18.72
C GLU A 45 11.45 -9.35 18.15
N ALA A 46 11.73 -8.36 17.29
CA ALA A 46 13.06 -8.09 16.74
C ALA A 46 13.95 -7.18 17.61
N THR A 47 13.43 -6.48 18.63
CA THR A 47 14.26 -5.80 19.65
C THR A 47 14.75 -6.80 20.68
N THR A 48 15.50 -7.75 20.18
CA THR A 48 16.11 -8.87 20.88
C THR A 48 17.37 -8.40 21.63
N GLU A 49 17.60 -7.13 21.98
CA GLU A 49 18.80 -6.78 22.78
C GLU A 49 18.74 -7.41 24.19
N GLN A 50 17.54 -7.60 24.75
CA GLN A 50 17.32 -8.36 26.00
C GLN A 50 17.32 -9.89 25.82
N LEU A 51 17.19 -10.38 24.59
CA LEU A 51 17.16 -11.81 24.25
C LEU A 51 18.51 -12.29 23.68
N MET A 52 19.32 -11.40 23.09
CA MET A 52 20.70 -11.62 22.65
C MET A 52 21.65 -11.85 23.84
N ALA A 53 21.29 -11.37 25.04
CA ALA A 53 22.05 -11.61 26.26
C ALA A 53 21.74 -12.97 26.92
N ARG A 54 20.74 -13.73 26.45
CA ARG A 54 20.33 -15.02 27.06
C ARG A 54 20.15 -16.19 26.09
N ALA A 55 20.44 -16.02 24.80
CA ALA A 55 20.33 -17.09 23.83
C ALA A 55 21.69 -17.46 23.23
N HIS A 56 22.49 -18.23 23.97
CA HIS A 56 23.37 -19.20 23.32
C HIS A 56 22.47 -20.29 22.70
N GLY A 57 22.03 -20.09 21.46
CA GLY A 57 21.21 -21.07 20.75
C GLY A 57 20.47 -20.47 19.56
N SER A 58 20.81 -20.96 18.38
CA SER A 58 20.30 -20.66 17.04
C SER A 58 18.77 -20.73 16.81
N GLN A 59 17.94 -20.92 17.85
CA GLN A 59 16.51 -21.14 17.69
C GLN A 59 15.66 -19.86 17.58
N VAL A 60 16.00 -18.76 18.27
CA VAL A 60 15.11 -17.59 18.37
C VAL A 60 15.00 -16.79 17.06
N GLN A 61 16.08 -16.72 16.28
CA GLN A 61 16.05 -16.15 14.91
C GLN A 61 15.22 -17.00 13.94
N GLY A 62 15.07 -18.30 14.21
CA GLY A 62 14.25 -19.21 13.41
C GLY A 62 12.74 -19.05 13.62
N VAL A 63 12.29 -18.63 14.81
CA VAL A 63 10.86 -18.60 15.15
C VAL A 63 10.13 -17.43 14.46
N MET A 64 10.73 -16.24 14.37
CA MET A 64 10.05 -15.05 13.84
C MET A 64 9.98 -15.03 12.30
N LEU A 65 11.03 -15.52 11.61
CA LEU A 65 11.03 -15.73 10.16
C LEU A 65 10.13 -16.91 9.74
N SER A 66 9.82 -17.85 10.64
CA SER A 66 8.95 -18.99 10.34
C SER A 66 7.47 -18.59 10.20
N ALA A 67 7.06 -17.46 10.78
CA ALA A 67 5.66 -16.99 10.72
C ALA A 67 5.32 -16.26 9.41
N VAL A 68 6.33 -15.74 8.71
CA VAL A 68 6.17 -14.98 7.47
C VAL A 68 6.57 -15.84 6.28
N PHE A 69 5.57 -16.28 5.53
CA PHE A 69 5.71 -17.12 4.34
C PHE A 69 4.96 -16.48 3.17
N GLU A 70 5.13 -17.00 1.95
CA GLU A 70 4.39 -16.50 0.79
C GLU A 70 2.87 -16.60 1.05
N GLY A 71 2.15 -15.50 0.93
CA GLY A 71 0.72 -15.42 1.19
C GLY A 71 0.33 -15.43 2.67
N SER A 72 1.24 -15.13 3.60
CA SER A 72 0.91 -15.06 5.03
C SER A 72 -0.07 -13.93 5.40
N LEU A 73 -0.08 -12.85 4.62
CA LEU A 73 -0.93 -11.67 4.80
C LEU A 73 -1.85 -11.50 3.58
N PHE A 74 -3.14 -11.32 3.82
CA PHE A 74 -4.15 -11.12 2.77
C PHE A 74 -4.89 -9.81 3.00
N GLY A 75 -5.04 -9.03 1.93
CA GLY A 75 -5.80 -7.79 1.96
C GLY A 75 -6.82 -7.72 0.85
N VAL A 76 -7.97 -7.14 1.15
CA VAL A 76 -8.98 -6.77 0.15
C VAL A 76 -9.30 -5.29 0.32
N GLY A 77 -9.45 -4.57 -0.78
CA GLY A 77 -9.79 -3.16 -0.75
C GLY A 77 -9.94 -2.57 -2.14
N ASN A 78 -9.87 -1.24 -2.19
CA ASN A 78 -10.03 -0.45 -3.42
C ASN A 78 -8.66 -0.18 -4.06
N PRO A 79 -8.25 -0.92 -5.11
CA PRO A 79 -7.10 -0.57 -5.93
C PRO A 79 -7.37 0.73 -6.68
N LEU A 80 -6.53 1.74 -6.46
CA LEU A 80 -6.63 3.02 -7.17
C LEU A 80 -5.27 3.34 -7.79
N LEU A 81 -5.26 3.84 -9.01
CA LEU A 81 -4.04 4.43 -9.59
C LEU A 81 -3.89 5.84 -9.03
N ASP A 82 -2.85 6.06 -8.21
CA ASP A 82 -2.52 7.39 -7.73
C ASP A 82 -1.85 8.16 -8.87
N ILE A 83 -2.43 9.29 -9.25
CA ILE A 83 -1.90 10.27 -10.21
C ILE A 83 -1.41 11.45 -9.39
N ALA A 84 -0.10 11.55 -9.21
CA ALA A 84 0.51 12.53 -8.31
C ALA A 84 1.22 13.63 -9.10
N VAL A 85 0.95 14.89 -8.73
CA VAL A 85 1.64 16.06 -9.30
C VAL A 85 2.05 17.00 -8.18
N ASN A 86 3.20 17.64 -8.34
CA ASN A 86 3.64 18.73 -7.48
C ASN A 86 3.22 20.05 -8.12
N THR A 87 2.37 20.81 -7.44
CA THR A 87 1.78 22.05 -7.96
C THR A 87 1.58 23.06 -6.83
N ASP A 88 0.95 24.18 -7.14
CA ASP A 88 0.72 25.28 -6.20
C ASP A 88 -0.68 25.23 -5.55
N SER A 89 -0.93 26.20 -4.66
CA SER A 89 -2.21 26.31 -3.96
C SER A 89 -3.34 26.87 -4.84
N GLU A 90 -3.04 27.41 -6.03
CA GLU A 90 -4.09 27.86 -6.96
C GLU A 90 -4.79 26.66 -7.62
N TYR A 91 -4.06 25.57 -7.88
CA TYR A 91 -4.67 24.34 -8.39
C TYR A 91 -5.70 23.75 -7.40
N LEU A 92 -5.42 23.84 -6.10
CA LEU A 92 -6.38 23.42 -5.06
C LEU A 92 -7.66 24.26 -5.13
N LYS A 93 -7.55 25.58 -5.27
CA LYS A 93 -8.72 26.48 -5.37
C LYS A 93 -9.57 26.19 -6.60
N LYS A 94 -8.94 25.89 -7.75
CA LYS A 94 -9.63 25.56 -9.00
C LYS A 94 -10.65 24.42 -8.84
N TYR A 95 -10.34 23.44 -8.00
CA TYR A 95 -11.18 22.27 -7.74
C TYR A 95 -11.81 22.29 -6.34
N GLU A 96 -11.80 23.42 -5.64
CA GLU A 96 -12.36 23.59 -4.29
C GLU A 96 -11.80 22.58 -3.26
N LEU A 97 -10.51 22.30 -3.35
CA LEU A 97 -9.83 21.32 -2.52
C LEU A 97 -9.18 21.97 -1.29
N GLU A 98 -9.33 21.31 -0.15
CA GLU A 98 -8.58 21.66 1.06
C GLU A 98 -7.23 20.93 1.09
N ALA A 99 -6.21 21.61 1.62
CA ALA A 99 -4.92 20.98 1.87
C ALA A 99 -5.02 19.94 3.00
N ASN A 100 -4.30 18.81 2.88
CA ASN A 100 -4.30 17.72 3.87
C ASN A 100 -5.65 17.05 4.08
N ASN A 101 -6.49 17.05 3.04
CA ASN A 101 -7.81 16.43 3.07
C ASN A 101 -7.88 15.27 2.06
N ALA A 102 -8.84 14.37 2.25
CA ALA A 102 -9.14 13.26 1.37
C ALA A 102 -10.65 13.18 1.14
N ILE A 103 -11.08 13.30 -0.11
CA ILE A 103 -12.49 13.32 -0.50
C ILE A 103 -12.78 12.33 -1.63
N LEU A 104 -14.04 11.98 -1.81
CA LEU A 104 -14.51 11.29 -3.01
C LEU A 104 -14.74 12.30 -4.14
N ALA A 105 -14.48 11.88 -5.37
CA ALA A 105 -14.71 12.69 -6.55
C ALA A 105 -16.19 13.04 -6.71
N GLU A 106 -16.43 14.25 -7.19
CA GLU A 106 -17.73 14.75 -7.62
C GLU A 106 -17.60 15.08 -9.10
N LYS A 107 -18.70 15.39 -9.78
CA LYS A 107 -18.69 15.72 -11.22
C LYS A 107 -17.72 16.87 -11.56
N LYS A 108 -17.56 17.85 -10.67
CA LYS A 108 -16.60 18.96 -10.84
C LYS A 108 -15.14 18.52 -10.86
N HIS A 109 -14.83 17.37 -10.25
CA HIS A 109 -13.49 16.81 -10.16
C HIS A 109 -13.12 15.96 -11.40
N GLU A 110 -14.08 15.51 -12.22
CA GLU A 110 -13.81 14.63 -13.36
C GLU A 110 -12.70 15.11 -14.32
N PRO A 111 -12.61 16.40 -14.71
CA PRO A 111 -11.57 16.88 -15.62
C PRO A 111 -10.15 16.79 -15.02
N MET A 112 -10.02 16.75 -13.69
CA MET A 112 -8.74 16.85 -13.00
C MET A 112 -7.78 15.71 -13.36
N TYR A 113 -8.30 14.50 -13.55
CA TYR A 113 -7.47 13.31 -13.76
C TYR A 113 -6.74 13.37 -15.10
N LYS A 114 -7.42 13.85 -16.14
CA LYS A 114 -6.81 14.05 -17.46
C LYS A 114 -5.85 15.23 -17.44
N GLU A 115 -6.27 16.35 -16.84
CA GLU A 115 -5.40 17.53 -16.70
C GLU A 115 -4.09 17.18 -16.01
N MET A 116 -4.13 16.45 -14.88
CA MET A 116 -2.93 16.02 -14.16
C MET A 116 -2.08 15.02 -14.94
N ALA A 117 -2.69 14.13 -15.73
CA ALA A 117 -1.96 13.19 -16.58
C ALA A 117 -1.16 13.91 -17.68
N ASP A 118 -1.62 15.09 -18.12
CA ASP A 118 -0.96 15.91 -19.13
C ASP A 118 0.08 16.89 -18.51
N MET A 119 0.20 16.96 -17.18
CA MET A 119 1.16 17.85 -16.50
C MET A 119 2.58 17.28 -16.52
N GLU A 120 3.56 18.17 -16.62
CA GLU A 120 4.97 17.81 -16.49
C GLU A 120 5.27 17.30 -15.06
N GLY A 121 6.02 16.20 -14.96
CA GLY A 121 6.40 15.61 -13.67
C GLY A 121 5.30 14.80 -12.99
N VAL A 122 4.25 14.40 -13.72
CA VAL A 122 3.25 13.46 -13.21
C VAL A 122 3.88 12.11 -12.85
N GLU A 123 3.52 11.59 -11.69
CA GLU A 123 3.93 10.27 -11.21
C GLU A 123 2.72 9.35 -11.05
N TYR A 124 2.89 8.09 -11.47
CA TYR A 124 1.88 7.04 -11.31
C TYR A 124 2.32 6.02 -10.26
N LEU A 125 1.48 5.80 -9.25
CA LEU A 125 1.76 4.88 -8.14
C LEU A 125 0.59 3.91 -7.91
N ALA A 126 0.93 2.71 -7.46
CA ALA A 126 -0.05 1.73 -6.99
C ALA A 126 -0.67 2.18 -5.66
N GLY A 127 -1.85 2.82 -5.72
CA GLY A 127 -2.53 3.44 -4.59
C GLY A 127 -3.64 2.59 -3.98
N GLY A 128 -4.46 3.25 -3.16
CA GLY A 128 -5.51 2.62 -2.34
C GLY A 128 -5.04 2.22 -0.95
N ALA A 129 -5.84 2.47 0.08
CA ALA A 129 -5.42 2.36 1.49
C ALA A 129 -4.93 0.96 1.88
N THR A 130 -5.72 -0.08 1.59
CA THR A 130 -5.32 -1.48 1.84
C THR A 130 -4.09 -1.86 1.01
N GLN A 131 -4.06 -1.51 -0.28
CA GLN A 131 -2.95 -1.84 -1.16
C GLN A 131 -1.64 -1.18 -0.71
N ASN A 132 -1.68 0.09 -0.31
CA ASN A 132 -0.55 0.81 0.27
C ASN A 132 -0.04 0.08 1.52
N SER A 133 -0.95 -0.35 2.40
CA SER A 133 -0.58 -1.13 3.59
C SER A 133 0.07 -2.47 3.23
N MET A 134 -0.42 -3.17 2.19
CA MET A 134 0.18 -4.41 1.69
C MET A 134 1.58 -4.17 1.12
N ARG A 135 1.77 -3.15 0.27
CA ARG A 135 3.07 -2.78 -0.31
C ARG A 135 4.10 -2.46 0.76
N VAL A 136 3.67 -1.75 1.79
CA VAL A 136 4.55 -1.38 2.90
C VAL A 136 4.87 -2.58 3.80
N ALA A 137 3.89 -3.42 4.13
CA ALA A 137 4.14 -4.66 4.86
C ALA A 137 5.13 -5.55 4.09
N GLN A 138 4.92 -5.70 2.78
CA GLN A 138 5.80 -6.44 1.89
C GLN A 138 7.24 -5.88 1.87
N TRP A 139 7.39 -4.55 1.85
CA TRP A 139 8.68 -3.87 1.94
C TRP A 139 9.39 -4.10 3.28
N ILE A 140 8.66 -4.08 4.40
CA ILE A 140 9.23 -4.32 5.74
C ILE A 140 9.65 -5.77 5.92
N LEU A 141 8.77 -6.69 5.54
CA LEU A 141 8.93 -8.12 5.83
C LEU A 141 9.95 -8.80 4.93
N ARG A 142 10.27 -8.21 3.77
CA ARG A 142 11.31 -8.67 2.81
C ARG A 142 11.17 -10.12 2.31
N LYS A 143 10.05 -10.78 2.60
CA LYS A 143 9.72 -12.12 2.12
C LYS A 143 8.89 -12.00 0.85
N LYS A 144 9.44 -12.39 -0.30
CA LYS A 144 8.75 -12.31 -1.60
C LYS A 144 7.31 -12.83 -1.50
N HIS A 145 6.36 -12.04 -1.99
CA HIS A 145 4.94 -12.38 -2.06
C HIS A 145 4.31 -12.74 -0.70
N CYS A 146 4.82 -12.24 0.43
CA CYS A 146 4.20 -12.50 1.74
C CYS A 146 2.85 -11.80 1.89
N ALA A 147 2.62 -10.70 1.15
CA ALA A 147 1.34 -10.03 1.05
C ALA A 147 0.63 -10.38 -0.27
N THR A 148 -0.64 -10.78 -0.16
CA THR A 148 -1.57 -10.92 -1.28
C THR A 148 -2.63 -9.83 -1.20
N PHE A 149 -2.95 -9.20 -2.32
CA PHE A 149 -3.96 -8.16 -2.40
C PHE A 149 -5.00 -8.47 -3.48
N MET A 150 -6.27 -8.29 -3.15
CA MET A 150 -7.39 -8.40 -4.08
C MET A 150 -8.22 -7.12 -4.09
N GLY A 151 -8.83 -6.86 -5.24
CA GLY A 151 -9.70 -5.71 -5.47
C GLY A 151 -10.19 -5.68 -6.90
N SER A 152 -10.97 -4.67 -7.27
CA SER A 152 -11.60 -4.59 -8.59
C SER A 152 -11.05 -3.43 -9.42
N VAL A 153 -10.69 -3.70 -10.67
CA VAL A 153 -10.11 -2.73 -11.63
C VAL A 153 -10.78 -2.89 -12.99
N GLY A 154 -10.66 -1.89 -13.86
CA GLY A 154 -11.14 -1.98 -15.24
C GLY A 154 -10.23 -2.84 -16.13
N LYS A 155 -10.69 -3.13 -17.35
CA LYS A 155 -9.86 -3.72 -18.42
C LYS A 155 -9.17 -2.63 -19.25
N ASP A 156 -8.28 -1.88 -18.61
CA ASP A 156 -7.58 -0.73 -19.21
C ASP A 156 -6.08 -0.70 -18.88
N ASP A 157 -5.35 0.25 -19.48
CA ASP A 157 -3.91 0.42 -19.28
C ASP A 157 -3.55 0.90 -17.86
N PHE A 158 -4.48 1.58 -17.18
CA PHE A 158 -4.32 1.93 -15.77
C PHE A 158 -4.27 0.68 -14.89
N SER A 159 -5.11 -0.33 -15.17
CA SER A 159 -5.06 -1.61 -14.46
C SER A 159 -3.72 -2.32 -14.64
N LYS A 160 -3.14 -2.27 -15.85
CA LYS A 160 -1.84 -2.87 -16.17
C LYS A 160 -0.72 -2.17 -15.40
N THR A 161 -0.75 -0.83 -15.39
CA THR A 161 0.22 -0.01 -14.65
C THR A 161 0.13 -0.28 -13.16
N LEU A 162 -1.08 -0.39 -12.62
CA LEU A 162 -1.32 -0.68 -11.22
C LEU A 162 -0.77 -2.05 -10.82
N GLU A 163 -1.06 -3.08 -11.61
CA GLU A 163 -0.59 -4.45 -11.44
C GLU A 163 0.93 -4.51 -11.47
N GLN A 164 1.56 -3.91 -12.48
CA GLN A 164 3.02 -3.80 -12.57
C GLN A 164 3.61 -3.12 -11.32
N LYS A 165 3.08 -1.97 -10.88
CA LYS A 165 3.61 -1.22 -9.74
C LYS A 165 3.43 -1.95 -8.40
N ALA A 166 2.36 -2.72 -8.25
CA ALA A 166 2.15 -3.55 -7.06
C ALA A 166 3.10 -4.76 -7.04
N GLU A 167 3.31 -5.40 -8.19
CA GLU A 167 4.25 -6.52 -8.35
C GLU A 167 5.72 -6.09 -8.20
N GLU A 168 6.10 -4.91 -8.71
CA GLU A 168 7.41 -4.28 -8.47
C GLU A 168 7.68 -4.07 -6.98
N ALA A 169 6.64 -3.79 -6.20
CA ALA A 169 6.71 -3.71 -4.74
C ALA A 169 6.71 -5.10 -4.04
N GLY A 170 6.62 -6.18 -4.81
CA GLY A 170 6.65 -7.57 -4.36
C GLY A 170 5.31 -8.11 -3.84
N VAL A 171 4.21 -7.37 -4.01
CA VAL A 171 2.86 -7.80 -3.58
C VAL A 171 2.28 -8.72 -4.64
N LYS A 172 1.70 -9.85 -4.21
CA LYS A 172 0.95 -10.72 -5.12
C LYS A 172 -0.45 -10.14 -5.31
N VAL A 173 -0.77 -9.67 -6.50
CA VAL A 173 -2.10 -9.11 -6.78
C VAL A 173 -2.99 -10.11 -7.52
N LYS A 174 -4.27 -10.08 -7.19
CA LYS A 174 -5.34 -10.76 -7.93
C LYS A 174 -6.54 -9.84 -8.05
N TYR A 175 -6.58 -9.10 -9.16
CA TYR A 175 -7.66 -8.17 -9.41
C TYR A 175 -8.83 -8.83 -10.14
N GLN A 176 -10.06 -8.53 -9.69
CA GLN A 176 -11.26 -8.71 -10.48
C GLN A 176 -11.25 -7.67 -11.61
N LYS A 177 -11.37 -8.13 -12.87
CA LYS A 177 -11.40 -7.24 -14.04
C LYS A 177 -12.86 -6.97 -14.43
N GLN A 178 -13.22 -5.69 -14.52
CA GLN A 178 -14.54 -5.22 -14.93
C GLN A 178 -14.53 -4.81 -16.41
N ASP A 179 -15.59 -5.16 -17.14
CA ASP A 179 -15.77 -4.78 -18.54
C ASP A 179 -16.35 -3.37 -18.70
N ASP A 180 -17.33 -3.01 -17.88
CA ASP A 180 -18.14 -1.79 -18.05
C ASP A 180 -17.64 -0.58 -17.23
N HIS A 181 -16.58 -0.77 -16.42
CA HIS A 181 -16.09 0.25 -15.50
C HIS A 181 -14.58 0.46 -15.64
N PRO A 182 -14.10 1.71 -15.73
CA PRO A 182 -12.67 2.00 -15.76
C PRO A 182 -12.03 1.77 -14.39
N THR A 183 -10.71 1.57 -14.37
CA THR A 183 -9.92 1.48 -13.14
C THR A 183 -10.05 2.77 -12.33
N GLY A 184 -10.26 2.62 -11.01
CA GLY A 184 -10.33 3.75 -10.10
C GLY A 184 -9.02 4.53 -10.04
N THR A 185 -9.11 5.84 -9.83
CA THR A 185 -7.97 6.75 -9.77
C THR A 185 -8.03 7.60 -8.51
N CYS A 186 -6.88 8.07 -8.05
CA CYS A 186 -6.78 9.04 -6.96
C CYS A 186 -5.88 10.17 -7.41
N ALA A 187 -6.42 11.39 -7.47
CA ALA A 187 -5.61 12.57 -7.72
C ALA A 187 -4.90 12.93 -6.41
N VAL A 188 -3.57 12.96 -6.45
CA VAL A 188 -2.72 13.34 -5.31
C VAL A 188 -2.08 14.68 -5.62
N VAL A 189 -2.72 15.76 -5.17
CA VAL A 189 -2.23 17.12 -5.36
C VAL A 189 -1.25 17.45 -4.25
N ILE A 190 0.04 17.54 -4.59
CA ILE A 190 1.11 17.82 -3.66
C ILE A 190 1.47 19.30 -3.75
N THR A 191 1.49 20.00 -2.62
CA THR A 191 1.85 21.42 -2.56
C THR A 191 2.88 21.69 -1.47
N LYS A 192 3.43 22.92 -1.45
CA LYS A 192 4.43 23.37 -0.46
C LYS A 192 5.63 22.43 -0.39
N ASN A 193 6.18 22.05 -1.55
CA ASN A 193 7.34 21.16 -1.67
C ASN A 193 7.17 19.82 -0.93
N GLY A 194 5.97 19.23 -0.99
CA GLY A 194 5.70 17.92 -0.38
C GLY A 194 5.13 17.98 1.04
N ALA A 195 5.04 19.17 1.66
CA ALA A 195 4.53 19.32 3.02
C ALA A 195 3.00 19.18 3.12
N CYS A 196 2.27 19.31 2.00
CA CYS A 196 0.81 19.20 1.98
C CYS A 196 0.36 18.29 0.84
N ARG A 197 -0.67 17.46 1.10
CA ARG A 197 -1.27 16.57 0.11
C ARG A 197 -2.79 16.66 0.17
N SER A 198 -3.46 16.85 -0.96
CA SER A 198 -4.92 16.74 -1.07
C SER A 198 -5.25 15.56 -1.98
N LEU A 199 -6.16 14.69 -1.55
CA LEU A 199 -6.49 13.44 -2.22
C LEU A 199 -7.93 13.46 -2.71
N VAL A 200 -8.15 13.15 -3.98
CA VAL A 200 -9.50 13.07 -4.58
C VAL A 200 -9.67 11.73 -5.28
N ALA A 201 -10.41 10.83 -4.66
CA ALA A 201 -10.58 9.46 -5.11
C ALA A 201 -11.82 9.29 -6.00
N ASN A 202 -11.63 8.80 -7.23
CA ASN A 202 -12.67 8.29 -8.11
C ASN A 202 -12.61 6.76 -8.09
N LEU A 203 -13.56 6.12 -7.39
CA LEU A 203 -13.51 4.68 -7.15
C LEU A 203 -13.75 3.83 -8.40
N ALA A 204 -14.65 4.27 -9.29
CA ALA A 204 -15.00 3.57 -10.53
C ALA A 204 -15.12 2.03 -10.34
N ALA A 205 -14.36 1.22 -11.08
CA ALA A 205 -14.38 -0.24 -10.99
C ALA A 205 -14.14 -0.80 -9.56
N ALA A 206 -13.48 -0.07 -8.66
CA ALA A 206 -13.23 -0.53 -7.30
C ALA A 206 -14.53 -0.74 -6.50
N ASN A 207 -15.61 -0.03 -6.85
CA ASN A 207 -16.94 -0.22 -6.24
C ASN A 207 -17.66 -1.50 -6.67
N HIS A 208 -17.12 -2.22 -7.67
CA HIS A 208 -17.75 -3.39 -8.28
C HIS A 208 -17.06 -4.70 -7.88
N PHE A 209 -16.27 -4.67 -6.80
CA PHE A 209 -15.70 -5.90 -6.26
C PHE A 209 -16.81 -6.76 -5.65
N SER A 210 -16.93 -7.99 -6.14
CA SER A 210 -17.99 -8.92 -5.73
C SER A 210 -17.43 -10.09 -4.94
N LYS A 211 -18.24 -10.63 -4.02
CA LYS A 211 -17.89 -11.85 -3.29
C LYS A 211 -17.58 -13.04 -4.22
N SER A 212 -18.23 -13.11 -5.38
CA SER A 212 -18.02 -14.20 -6.34
C SER A 212 -16.55 -14.37 -6.77
N HIS A 213 -15.77 -13.27 -6.77
CA HIS A 213 -14.35 -13.32 -7.08
C HIS A 213 -13.54 -14.03 -5.99
N LEU A 214 -13.96 -13.92 -4.72
CA LEU A 214 -13.34 -14.64 -3.60
C LEU A 214 -13.68 -16.14 -3.63
N ASP A 215 -14.85 -16.50 -4.16
CA ASP A 215 -15.32 -17.88 -4.23
C ASP A 215 -14.68 -18.70 -5.36
N VAL A 216 -14.00 -18.05 -6.32
CA VAL A 216 -13.17 -18.74 -7.33
C VAL A 216 -12.12 -19.61 -6.63
N PRO A 217 -12.01 -20.92 -6.92
CA PRO A 217 -11.18 -21.84 -6.15
C PRO A 217 -9.73 -21.40 -5.94
N GLU A 218 -9.08 -20.85 -6.97
CA GLU A 218 -7.71 -20.35 -6.88
C GLU A 218 -7.58 -19.11 -5.97
N ASN A 219 -8.57 -18.22 -5.99
CA ASN A 219 -8.59 -17.03 -5.14
C ASN A 219 -8.92 -17.39 -3.69
N LYS A 220 -9.87 -18.30 -3.49
CA LYS A 220 -10.21 -18.86 -2.19
C LYS A 220 -9.00 -19.52 -1.53
N ALA A 221 -8.21 -20.27 -2.29
CA ALA A 221 -6.98 -20.88 -1.80
C ALA A 221 -5.95 -19.83 -1.34
N LEU A 222 -5.84 -18.68 -2.01
CA LEU A 222 -4.97 -17.58 -1.57
C LEU A 222 -5.45 -16.96 -0.25
N MET A 223 -6.76 -16.81 -0.10
CA MET A 223 -7.38 -16.32 1.13
C MET A 223 -7.15 -17.30 2.28
N GLU A 224 -7.52 -18.57 2.12
CA GLU A 224 -7.42 -19.61 3.16
C GLU A 224 -5.96 -19.91 3.57
N LYS A 225 -5.00 -19.69 2.68
CA LYS A 225 -3.56 -19.81 2.99
C LYS A 225 -3.08 -18.76 4.00
N ALA A 226 -3.75 -17.60 4.08
CA ALA A 226 -3.31 -16.49 4.89
C ALA A 226 -3.60 -16.71 6.38
N LYS A 227 -2.67 -16.21 7.22
CA LYS A 227 -2.85 -16.18 8.68
C LYS A 227 -3.37 -14.84 9.17
N PHE A 228 -3.14 -13.78 8.40
CA PHE A 228 -3.50 -12.41 8.77
C PHE A 228 -4.31 -11.77 7.65
N TYR A 229 -5.34 -11.01 8.05
CA TYR A 229 -6.25 -10.33 7.13
C TYR A 229 -6.29 -8.84 7.46
N TYR A 230 -6.27 -8.00 6.43
CA TYR A 230 -6.40 -6.55 6.60
C TYR A 230 -7.32 -5.96 5.53
N ILE A 231 -8.35 -5.25 5.99
CA ILE A 231 -9.30 -4.53 5.15
C ILE A 231 -9.44 -3.14 5.76
N SER A 232 -9.31 -2.09 4.94
CA SER A 232 -9.52 -0.72 5.39
C SER A 232 -11.01 -0.42 5.54
N GLY A 233 -11.40 0.30 6.59
CA GLY A 233 -12.80 0.74 6.78
C GLY A 233 -13.28 1.79 5.79
N LEU A 234 -12.40 2.36 4.96
CA LEU A 234 -12.74 3.36 3.96
C LEU A 234 -13.42 2.71 2.75
N GLY A 235 -14.75 2.85 2.65
CA GLY A 235 -15.51 2.71 1.41
C GLY A 235 -15.43 1.35 0.71
N PHE A 236 -14.97 0.30 1.40
CA PHE A 236 -14.98 -1.05 0.86
C PHE A 236 -16.23 -1.77 1.35
N MET A 237 -17.23 -1.90 0.48
CA MET A 237 -18.38 -2.77 0.68
C MET A 237 -18.29 -3.92 -0.33
N LEU A 238 -18.43 -5.15 0.17
CA LEU A 238 -18.67 -6.29 -0.71
C LEU A 238 -20.09 -6.14 -1.26
N THR A 239 -20.20 -5.78 -2.54
CA THR A 239 -21.49 -5.76 -3.25
C THR A 239 -21.89 -7.14 -3.73
#